data_AF-R5AKW0-F1
#
_entry.id   AF-R5AKW0-F1
#
_cell.length_a   1.000
_cell.length_b   1.000
_cell.length_c   1.000
_cell.angle_alpha   90.00
_cell.angle_beta   90.00
_cell.angle_gamma   90.00
#
_symmetry.space_group_name_H-M   'P 1'
#
loop_
_entity.id
_entity.type
_entity.pdbx_description
1 polymer ?
#
loop_
_entity_poly.entity_id
_entity_poly.type
_entity_poly.pdbx_seq_one_letter_code
_entity_poly.pdbx_strand_id
1 'polypeptide(L)'
;MADTPALPADAFQRLYMARLEQATDPMRTLPQRRAQLRRDPYLNALQVKYAYAVTCHKAQGGQWKNVMVDLSGLSTPSDAPEAEMVNLYRWLYTAFTRATRRLYLINPPESWVS
;
A
#
# COMPACT_ATOMS: atom_id res chain seq x y z
N MET A 1 4.24 3.42 24.59
CA MET A 1 3.93 4.47 23.60
C MET A 1 3.70 3.76 22.29
N ALA A 2 2.55 3.98 21.65
CA ALA A 2 2.18 3.21 20.47
C ALA A 2 2.93 3.76 19.24
N ASP A 3 3.96 3.04 18.80
CA ASP A 3 4.68 3.26 17.54
C ASP A 3 3.81 2.85 16.35
N THR A 4 2.74 3.61 16.11
CA THR A 4 1.97 3.49 14.87
C THR A 4 2.14 4.79 14.08
N PRO A 5 2.54 4.73 12.80
CA PRO A 5 2.73 5.91 11.96
C PRO A 5 1.41 6.61 11.58
N ALA A 6 0.27 6.11 12.08
CA ALA A 6 -1.04 6.72 11.93
C ALA A 6 -1.38 7.52 13.18
N LEU A 7 -2.06 8.67 13.02
CA LEU A 7 -2.60 9.40 14.17
C LEU A 7 -3.48 8.45 15.00
N PRO A 8 -3.27 8.36 16.32
CA PRO A 8 -4.18 7.62 17.18
C PRO A 8 -5.59 8.23 17.09
N ALA A 9 -6.61 7.40 17.31
CA ALA A 9 -8.01 7.74 16.99
C ALA A 9 -8.49 9.03 17.69
N ASP A 10 -8.02 9.28 18.91
CA ASP A 10 -8.30 10.49 19.69
C ASP A 10 -7.69 11.74 19.03
N ALA A 11 -6.46 11.64 18.52
CA ALA A 11 -5.76 12.73 17.85
C ALA A 11 -6.39 13.05 16.48
N PHE A 12 -6.81 12.01 15.75
CA PHE A 12 -7.56 12.18 14.50
C PHE A 12 -8.92 12.86 14.76
N GLN A 13 -9.64 12.47 15.81
CA GLN A 13 -10.91 13.10 16.17
C GLN A 13 -10.72 14.58 16.55
N ARG A 14 -9.66 14.93 17.28
CA ARG A 14 -9.31 16.32 17.58
C ARG A 14 -9.02 17.13 16.32
N LEU A 15 -8.22 16.59 15.39
CA LEU A 15 -7.92 17.24 14.11
C LEU A 15 -9.19 17.45 13.27
N TYR A 16 -10.07 16.45 13.23
CA TYR A 16 -11.35 16.52 12.53
C TYR A 16 -12.24 17.64 13.07
N MET A 17 -12.38 17.75 14.40
CA MET A 17 -13.17 18.80 15.04
C MET A 17 -12.56 20.18 14.81
N ALA A 18 -11.24 20.33 14.96
CA ALA A 18 -10.56 21.60 14.72
C ALA A 18 -10.72 22.10 13.27
N ARG A 19 -10.68 21.19 12.28
CA ARG A 19 -10.94 21.54 10.87
C ARG A 19 -12.39 21.83 10.57
N LEU A 20 -13.32 21.15 11.25
CA LEU A 20 -14.75 21.44 11.15
C LEU A 20 -15.08 22.84 11.69
N GLU A 21 -14.42 23.25 12.77
CA GLU A 21 -14.53 24.58 13.37
C GLU A 21 -13.89 25.67 12.50
N GLN A 22 -12.74 25.37 11.88
CA GLN A 22 -12.05 26.28 10.96
C GLN A 22 -12.71 26.42 9.59
N ALA A 23 -13.68 25.57 9.23
CA ALA A 23 -14.50 25.73 8.02
C ALA A 23 -15.38 26.98 8.16
N THR A 24 -14.79 28.12 7.83
CA THR A 24 -15.12 29.50 8.23
C THR A 24 -16.36 30.08 7.51
N ASP A 25 -17.30 29.24 7.09
CA ASP A 25 -18.53 29.70 6.44
C ASP A 25 -19.75 29.40 7.34
N PRO A 26 -20.15 30.36 8.20
CA PRO A 26 -21.31 30.21 9.07
C PRO A 26 -22.62 29.99 8.27
N MET A 27 -22.66 30.30 6.97
CA MET A 27 -23.82 30.06 6.11
C MET A 27 -23.92 28.64 5.54
N ARG A 28 -22.88 27.79 5.69
CA ARG A 28 -22.91 26.40 5.20
C ARG A 28 -23.57 25.45 6.19
N THR A 29 -24.45 24.60 5.69
CA THR A 29 -25.08 23.50 6.44
C THR A 29 -24.06 22.41 6.80
N LEU A 30 -24.32 21.64 7.87
CA LEU A 30 -23.45 20.53 8.30
C LEU A 30 -23.06 19.55 7.16
N PRO A 31 -23.98 19.17 6.24
CA PRO A 31 -23.63 18.33 5.08
C PRO A 31 -22.62 18.98 4.12
N GLN A 32 -22.75 20.30 3.88
CA GLN A 32 -21.82 21.04 3.01
C GLN A 32 -20.44 21.15 3.65
N ARG A 33 -20.36 21.39 4.97
CA ARG A 33 -19.11 21.40 5.72
C ARG A 33 -18.41 20.02 5.68
N ARG A 34 -19.17 18.93 5.87
CA ARG A 34 -18.65 17.55 5.72
C ARG A 34 -18.15 17.26 4.30
N ALA A 35 -18.85 17.74 3.27
CA ALA A 35 -18.44 17.57 1.88
C ALA A 35 -17.13 18.31 1.56
N GLN A 36 -16.91 19.48 2.17
CA GLN A 36 -15.67 20.24 2.05
C GLN A 36 -14.51 19.57 2.80
N LEU A 37 -14.75 19.02 4.00
CA LEU A 37 -13.74 18.25 4.73
C LEU A 37 -13.24 17.01 3.96
N ARG A 38 -14.11 16.36 3.19
CA ARG A 38 -13.70 15.27 2.27
C ARG A 38 -12.77 15.73 1.13
N ARG A 39 -12.66 17.03 0.89
CA ARG A 39 -11.74 17.63 -0.09
C ARG A 39 -10.58 18.36 0.57
N ASP A 40 -10.52 18.39 1.90
CA ASP A 40 -9.44 19.07 2.64
C ASP A 40 -8.13 18.29 2.46
N PRO A 41 -7.11 18.87 1.82
CA PRO A 41 -5.86 18.17 1.54
C PRO A 41 -5.13 17.74 2.83
N TYR A 42 -5.33 18.43 3.96
CA TYR A 42 -4.64 18.14 5.22
C TYR A 42 -5.33 17.04 6.04
N LEU A 43 -6.66 16.94 5.95
CA LEU A 43 -7.40 15.83 6.55
C LEU A 43 -7.20 14.53 5.76
N ASN A 44 -7.04 14.64 4.44
CA ASN A 44 -6.91 13.51 3.53
C ASN A 44 -5.45 13.14 3.19
N ALA A 45 -4.45 13.96 3.57
CA ALA A 45 -3.03 13.73 3.28
C ALA A 45 -2.42 12.50 3.98
N LEU A 46 -3.09 11.87 4.94
CA LEU A 46 -2.46 10.85 5.78
C LEU A 46 -3.39 9.71 6.21
N GLN A 47 -4.29 9.29 5.31
CA GLN A 47 -4.84 7.92 5.35
C GLN A 47 -4.20 7.03 4.28
N VAL A 48 -2.90 7.22 4.03
CA VAL A 48 -2.10 6.18 3.39
C VAL A 48 -2.03 5.04 4.39
N LYS A 49 -2.98 4.10 4.32
CA LYS A 49 -2.75 2.77 4.87
C LYS A 49 -1.44 2.31 4.26
N TYR A 50 -0.46 1.98 5.09
CA TYR A 50 0.80 1.36 4.67
C TYR A 50 0.48 0.08 3.88
N ALA A 51 0.24 0.23 2.59
CA ALA A 51 0.24 -0.85 1.61
C ALA A 51 1.51 -0.68 0.77
N TYR A 52 2.66 -0.48 1.43
CA TYR A 52 3.95 -0.43 0.75
C TYR A 52 4.43 -1.82 0.31
N ALA A 53 3.89 -2.88 0.91
CA ALA A 53 4.07 -4.25 0.45
C ALA A 53 2.81 -5.05 0.77
N VAL A 54 2.25 -5.72 -0.24
CA VAL A 54 1.18 -6.70 -0.07
C VAL A 54 1.76 -8.04 -0.41
N THR A 55 1.68 -9.02 0.51
CA THR A 55 2.13 -10.38 0.21
C THR A 55 1.27 -10.97 -0.90
N CYS A 56 1.83 -11.83 -1.77
CA CYS A 56 1.09 -12.37 -2.92
C CYS A 56 -0.27 -13.00 -2.56
N HIS A 57 -0.39 -13.59 -1.37
CA HIS A 57 -1.65 -14.12 -0.82
C HIS A 57 -2.74 -13.05 -0.64
N LYS A 58 -2.37 -11.80 -0.30
CA LYS A 58 -3.29 -10.66 -0.17
C LYS A 58 -3.47 -9.87 -1.47
N ALA A 59 -2.70 -10.20 -2.52
CA ALA A 59 -2.82 -9.59 -3.84
C ALA A 59 -3.84 -10.33 -4.75
N GLN A 60 -4.37 -11.46 -4.29
CA GLN A 60 -5.31 -12.29 -5.04
C GLN A 60 -6.60 -11.50 -5.35
N GLY A 61 -6.90 -11.33 -6.64
CA GLY A 61 -8.08 -10.59 -7.12
C GLY A 61 -7.85 -9.09 -7.40
N GLY A 62 -6.71 -8.52 -6.99
CA GLY A 62 -6.32 -7.15 -7.35
C GLY A 62 -5.48 -7.11 -8.63
N GLN A 63 -5.57 -6.03 -9.40
CA GLN A 63 -4.69 -5.77 -10.54
C GLN A 63 -4.15 -4.33 -10.43
N TRP A 64 -2.86 -4.15 -10.69
CA TRP A 64 -2.19 -2.86 -10.59
C TRP A 64 -1.44 -2.55 -11.88
N LYS A 65 -1.46 -1.26 -12.28
CA LYS A 65 -0.75 -0.81 -13.49
C LYS A 65 0.76 -1.09 -13.40
N ASN A 66 1.36 -0.83 -12.24
CA ASN A 66 2.77 -1.06 -12.00
C ASN A 66 2.92 -1.93 -10.75
N VAL A 67 3.71 -3.00 -10.83
CA VAL A 67 4.01 -3.89 -9.69
C VAL A 67 5.53 -3.96 -9.52
N MET A 68 5.99 -3.89 -8.27
CA MET A 68 7.39 -4.05 -7.91
C MET A 68 7.53 -5.33 -7.08
N VAL A 69 8.47 -6.20 -7.43
CA VAL A 69 8.73 -7.47 -6.75
C VAL A 69 10.17 -7.44 -6.26
N ASP A 70 10.35 -7.43 -4.94
CA ASP A 70 11.66 -7.51 -4.30
C ASP A 70 12.02 -8.97 -4.04
N LEU A 71 13.15 -9.40 -4.59
CA LEU A 71 13.64 -10.78 -4.55
C LEU A 71 14.83 -10.94 -3.58
N SER A 72 15.23 -9.88 -2.86
CA SER A 72 16.40 -9.86 -1.97
C SER A 72 16.36 -10.88 -0.81
N GLY A 73 15.17 -11.33 -0.41
CA GLY A 73 14.97 -12.29 0.68
C GLY A 73 14.77 -13.73 0.23
N LEU A 74 14.90 -14.03 -1.06
CA LEU A 74 14.75 -15.38 -1.59
C LEU A 74 16.10 -16.11 -1.55
N SER A 75 16.10 -17.30 -0.97
CA SER A 75 17.21 -18.23 -1.10
C SER A 75 17.50 -18.44 -2.59
N THR A 76 18.77 -18.32 -2.98
CA THR A 76 19.21 -18.43 -4.36
C THR A 76 18.73 -19.74 -4.99
N PRO A 77 18.26 -19.73 -6.26
CA PRO A 77 17.71 -20.91 -6.93
C PRO A 77 18.69 -22.09 -7.07
N SER A 78 20.00 -21.87 -6.89
CA SER A 78 21.05 -22.87 -7.07
C SER A 78 21.07 -23.95 -5.98
N ASP A 79 20.62 -23.63 -4.77
CA ASP A 79 20.82 -24.50 -3.59
C ASP A 79 19.51 -24.86 -2.88
N ALA A 80 18.37 -24.39 -3.40
CA ALA A 80 17.07 -24.67 -2.82
C ALA A 80 16.55 -26.07 -3.23
N PRO A 81 15.93 -26.84 -2.31
CA PRO A 81 15.23 -28.07 -2.65
C PRO A 81 14.19 -27.85 -3.76
N GLU A 82 14.00 -28.82 -4.64
CA GLU A 82 13.07 -28.74 -5.79
C GLU A 82 11.64 -28.29 -5.37
N ALA A 83 11.18 -28.73 -4.20
CA ALA A 83 9.89 -28.34 -3.64
C ALA A 83 9.80 -26.83 -3.31
N GLU A 84 10.88 -26.21 -2.83
CA GLU A 84 10.94 -24.77 -2.58
C GLU A 84 10.97 -23.98 -3.89
N MET A 85 11.66 -24.52 -4.91
CA MET A 85 11.72 -23.95 -6.24
C MET A 85 10.32 -23.89 -6.91
N VAL A 86 9.54 -24.96 -6.80
CA VAL A 86 8.15 -25.00 -7.30
C VAL A 86 7.26 -23.96 -6.60
N ASN A 87 7.42 -23.79 -5.27
CA ASN A 87 6.65 -22.80 -4.52
C ASN A 87 7.04 -21.37 -4.92
N LEU A 88 8.33 -21.11 -5.15
CA LEU A 88 8.80 -19.83 -5.67
C LEU A 88 8.18 -19.52 -7.03
N TYR A 89 8.17 -20.46 -7.98
CA TYR A 89 7.57 -20.22 -9.30
C TYR A 89 6.07 -19.93 -9.23
N ARG A 90 5.33 -20.63 -8.37
CA ARG A 90 3.90 -20.35 -8.16
C ARG A 90 3.67 -18.96 -7.56
N TRP A 91 4.53 -18.55 -6.63
CA TRP A 91 4.49 -17.24 -6.02
C TRP A 91 4.78 -16.13 -7.05
N LEU A 92 5.82 -16.32 -7.87
CA LEU A 92 6.18 -15.40 -8.95
C LEU A 92 5.09 -15.28 -10.00
N TYR A 93 4.51 -16.41 -10.45
CA TYR A 93 3.38 -16.41 -11.37
C TYR A 93 2.21 -15.58 -10.82
N THR A 94 1.92 -15.72 -9.52
CA THR A 94 0.90 -14.92 -8.86
C THR A 94 1.27 -13.43 -8.91
N ALA A 95 2.48 -13.05 -8.50
CA ALA A 95 2.95 -11.66 -8.52
C ALA A 95 2.93 -11.03 -9.91
N PHE A 96 3.40 -11.75 -10.92
CA PHE A 96 3.52 -11.27 -12.30
C PHE A 96 2.14 -11.03 -12.92
N THR A 97 1.19 -11.95 -12.70
CA THR A 97 -0.18 -11.80 -13.23
C THR A 97 -0.98 -10.68 -12.56
N ARG A 98 -0.46 -10.05 -11.48
CA ARG A 98 -1.08 -8.85 -10.90
C ARG A 98 -0.73 -7.57 -11.65
N ALA A 99 0.33 -7.56 -12.44
CA ALA A 99 0.78 -6.39 -13.20
C ALA A 99 0.03 -6.30 -14.54
N THR A 100 -0.58 -5.14 -14.83
CA THR A 100 -1.28 -4.93 -16.11
C THR A 100 -0.49 -4.10 -17.12
N ARG A 101 0.56 -3.38 -16.69
CA ARG A 101 1.38 -2.57 -17.61
C ARG A 101 2.87 -2.76 -17.43
N ARG A 102 3.40 -2.63 -16.21
CA ARG A 102 4.84 -2.74 -15.94
C ARG A 102 5.10 -3.56 -14.68
N LEU A 103 6.08 -4.44 -14.78
CA LEU A 103 6.61 -5.22 -13.66
C LEU A 103 8.07 -4.81 -13.46
N TYR A 104 8.45 -4.51 -12.23
CA TYR A 104 9.82 -4.20 -11.86
C TYR A 104 10.32 -5.28 -10.91
N LEU A 105 11.45 -5.89 -11.23
CA LEU A 105 12.15 -6.80 -10.33
C LEU A 105 13.24 -6.02 -9.61
N ILE A 106 13.26 -6.11 -8.29
CA ILE A 106 14.25 -5.48 -7.44
C ILE A 106 15.13 -6.60 -6.89
N ASN A 107 16.44 -6.46 -7.06
CA ASN A 107 17.45 -7.45 -6.65
C ASN A 107 17.19 -8.88 -7.19
N PRO A 108 16.94 -9.07 -8.51
CA PRO A 108 16.84 -10.41 -9.06
C PRO A 108 18.16 -11.18 -8.90
N PRO A 109 18.11 -12.52 -8.80
CA PRO A 109 19.31 -13.35 -8.87
C PRO A 109 20.12 -13.02 -10.13
N GLU A 110 21.45 -12.98 -10.01
CA GLU A 110 22.34 -12.66 -11.13
C GLU A 110 22.12 -13.61 -12.33
N SER A 111 21.77 -14.88 -12.07
CA SER A 111 21.46 -15.85 -13.11
C SER A 111 20.23 -15.50 -13.97
N TRP A 112 19.38 -14.57 -13.56
CA TRP A 112 18.17 -14.15 -14.28
C TRP A 112 18.38 -12.91 -15.15
N VAL A 113 19.47 -12.18 -14.94
CA VAL A 113 19.81 -10.95 -15.66
C VAL A 113 21.17 -11.16 -16.32
N SER A 114 21.13 -11.45 -17.62
CA SER A 114 22.31 -11.62 -18.49
C SER A 114 22.97 -10.29 -18.84
#